data_AF-A0A372JXN5-F1
#
_entry.id   AF-A0A372JXN5-F1
#
_cell.length_a   1.000
_cell.length_b   1.000
_cell.length_c   1.000
_cell.angle_alpha   90.00
_cell.angle_beta   90.00
_cell.angle_gamma   90.00
#
_symmetry.space_group_name_H-M   'P 1'
#
loop_
_entity.id
_entity.type
_entity.pdbx_description
1 polymer ?
#
loop_
_entity_poly.entity_id
_entity_poly.type
_entity_poly.pdbx_seq_one_letter_code
_entity_poly.pdbx_strand_id
1 'polypeptide(L)'
;MALKELRTYRTPTQLRSSFESIATGRAPHAVILEDFERLWDEVNWAAMLLSNSCELAEYVILLKDMHAWHADLVRISRYTAVESREVLKAFHPGTSPTTAREDRNRT
;
A
#
# COMPACT_ATOMS: atom_id res chain seq x y z
N MET A 1 -15.88 4.28 38.84
CA MET A 1 -15.39 4.78 37.54
C MET A 1 -14.23 3.90 37.11
N ALA A 2 -14.41 3.08 36.08
CA ALA A 2 -13.39 2.15 35.62
C ALA A 2 -12.28 2.90 34.90
N LEU A 3 -11.03 2.67 35.31
CA LEU A 3 -9.81 2.93 34.54
C LEU A 3 -9.91 2.13 33.24
N LYS A 4 -10.60 2.69 32.24
CA LYS A 4 -10.86 2.05 30.96
C LYS A 4 -9.57 2.18 30.13
N GLU A 5 -8.71 1.19 30.32
CA GLU A 5 -7.55 0.86 29.50
C GLU A 5 -6.71 2.07 29.07
N LEU A 6 -5.73 2.44 29.89
CA LEU A 6 -4.50 3.03 29.37
C LEU A 6 -3.92 2.02 28.38
N ARG A 7 -4.28 2.13 27.09
CA ARG A 7 -3.53 1.46 26.03
C ARG A 7 -2.10 1.95 26.16
N THR A 8 -1.21 1.07 26.60
CA THR A 8 0.22 1.35 26.58
C THR A 8 0.58 1.62 25.13
N TYR A 9 0.92 2.87 24.81
CA TYR A 9 1.39 3.22 23.48
C TYR A 9 2.76 2.59 23.27
N ARG A 10 3.00 2.08 22.06
CA ARG A 10 4.30 1.53 21.69
C ARG A 10 5.27 2.66 21.38
N THR A 11 6.52 2.50 21.80
CA THR A 11 7.58 3.48 21.52
C THR A 11 7.90 3.53 20.03
N PRO A 12 8.55 4.60 19.52
CA PRO A 12 8.96 4.68 18.13
C PRO A 12 9.80 3.47 17.69
N THR A 13 10.69 2.99 18.55
CA THR A 13 11.52 1.79 18.30
C THR A 13 10.69 0.54 18.08
N GLN A 14 9.66 0.29 18.90
CA GLN A 14 8.80 -0.89 18.78
C GLN A 14 7.97 -0.85 17.48
N LEU A 15 7.48 0.33 17.13
CA LEU A 15 6.74 0.55 15.88
C LEU A 15 7.64 0.38 14.67
N ARG A 16 8.89 0.87 14.73
CA ARG A 16 9.90 0.69 13.68
C ARG A 16 10.21 -0.79 13.43
N SER A 17 10.44 -1.58 14.48
CA SER A 17 10.66 -3.03 14.30
C SER A 17 9.46 -3.76 13.69
N SER A 18 8.24 -3.31 14.01
CA SER A 18 7.02 -3.86 13.39
C SER A 18 6.94 -3.49 11.91
N PHE A 19 7.26 -2.25 11.57
CA PHE A 19 7.31 -1.79 10.19
C PHE A 19 8.34 -2.56 9.37
N GLU A 20 9.56 -2.76 9.89
CA GLU A 20 10.61 -3.55 9.22
C GLU A 20 10.16 -5.00 8.96
N SER A 21 9.43 -5.60 9.91
CA SER A 21 8.88 -6.95 9.76
C SER A 21 7.83 -7.03 8.64
N ILE A 22 6.98 -5.99 8.50
CA ILE A 22 6.02 -5.90 7.39
C ILE A 22 6.75 -5.66 6.06
N ALA A 23 7.69 -4.72 6.04
CA ALA A 23 8.41 -4.30 4.84
C ALA A 23 9.29 -5.41 4.23
N THR A 24 9.76 -6.34 5.05
CA THR A 24 10.57 -7.50 4.63
C THR A 24 9.77 -8.82 4.59
N GLY A 25 8.51 -8.78 5.02
CA GLY A 25 7.65 -9.94 5.10
C GLY A 25 7.39 -10.59 3.75
N ARG A 26 7.23 -11.92 3.75
CA ARG A 26 6.88 -12.73 2.55
C ARG A 26 5.40 -13.12 2.51
N ALA A 27 4.53 -12.27 3.05
CA ALA A 27 3.09 -12.51 3.06
C ALA A 27 2.45 -12.07 1.72
N PRO A 28 1.22 -12.53 1.41
CA PRO A 28 0.46 -12.00 0.28
C PRO A 28 0.29 -10.49 0.37
N HIS A 29 0.32 -9.79 -0.76
CA HIS A 29 0.27 -8.33 -0.82
C HIS A 29 -0.94 -7.73 -0.08
N ALA A 30 -2.11 -8.37 -0.15
CA ALA A 30 -3.31 -7.91 0.57
C ALA A 30 -3.12 -7.93 2.10
N VAL A 31 -2.45 -8.95 2.64
CA VAL A 31 -2.16 -9.07 4.08
C VAL A 31 -1.14 -8.01 4.50
N ILE A 32 -0.09 -7.83 3.69
CA ILE A 32 0.94 -6.80 3.94
C ILE A 32 0.30 -5.40 4.00
N LEU A 33 -0.62 -5.09 3.10
CA LEU A 33 -1.32 -3.81 3.10
C LEU A 33 -2.22 -3.64 4.33
N GLU A 34 -2.98 -4.65 4.72
CA GLU A 34 -3.84 -4.59 5.90
C GLU A 34 -3.01 -4.35 7.18
N ASP A 35 -1.90 -5.08 7.34
CA ASP A 35 -1.01 -4.90 8.49
C ASP A 35 -0.32 -3.53 8.47
N PHE A 36 0.05 -3.04 7.28
CA PHE A 36 0.61 -1.71 7.09
C PHE A 36 -0.38 -0.62 7.49
N GLU A 37 -1.64 -0.69 7.03
CA GLU A 37 -2.67 0.31 7.35
C GLU A 37 -2.95 0.37 8.85
N ARG A 38 -3.04 -0.79 9.52
CA ARG A 38 -3.20 -0.85 10.98
C ARG A 38 -2.02 -0.21 11.71
N LEU A 39 -0.79 -0.50 11.28
CA LEU A 39 0.40 0.10 11.88
C LEU A 39 0.47 1.61 11.60
N TRP A 40 0.07 2.04 10.40
CA TRP A 40 0.03 3.45 10.01
C TRP A 40 -0.91 4.25 10.90
N ASP A 41 -2.11 3.73 11.16
CA ASP A 41 -3.09 4.35 12.06
C ASP A 41 -2.57 4.44 13.49
N GLU A 42 -1.88 3.39 13.97
CA GLU A 42 -1.29 3.37 15.31
C GLU A 42 -0.18 4.42 15.46
N VAL A 43 0.73 4.52 14.48
CA VAL A 43 1.82 5.50 14.50
C VAL A 43 1.26 6.93 14.43
N ASN A 44 0.25 7.18 13.59
CA ASN A 44 -0.42 8.48 13.53
C ASN A 44 -1.10 8.83 14.85
N TRP A 45 -1.83 7.89 15.44
CA TRP A 45 -2.48 8.10 16.73
C TRP A 45 -1.46 8.39 17.84
N ALA A 46 -0.35 7.64 17.89
CA ALA A 46 0.73 7.88 18.84
C ALA A 46 1.39 9.26 18.65
N ALA A 47 1.63 9.67 17.41
CA ALA A 47 2.17 10.99 17.08
C ALA A 47 1.23 12.12 17.52
N MET A 48 -0.08 11.96 17.30
CA MET A 48 -1.09 12.93 17.74
C MET A 48 -1.19 13.00 19.26
N LEU A 49 -1.16 11.86 19.95
CA LEU A 49 -1.26 11.79 21.41
C LEU A 49 -0.02 12.40 22.09
N LEU A 50 1.15 12.16 21.52
CA LEU A 50 2.45 12.57 22.06
C LEU A 50 3.03 13.80 21.35
N SER A 51 2.16 14.66 20.81
CA SER A 51 2.55 15.82 19.99
C SER A 51 3.44 16.83 20.73
N ASN A 52 3.42 16.83 22.06
CA ASN A 52 4.24 17.71 22.91
C ASN A 52 5.44 16.97 23.53
N SER A 53 5.68 15.71 23.16
CA SER A 53 6.81 14.91 23.65
C SER A 53 8.07 15.16 22.84
N CYS A 54 9.23 14.85 23.44
CA CYS A 54 10.51 14.81 22.72
C CYS A 54 10.56 13.70 21.66
N GLU A 55 9.69 12.70 21.74
CA GLU A 55 9.65 11.54 20.83
C GLU A 55 8.85 11.83 19.55
N LEU A 56 8.07 12.92 19.48
CA LEU A 56 7.25 13.26 18.30
C LEU A 56 8.07 13.21 17.00
N ALA A 57 9.29 13.73 17.03
CA ALA A 57 10.16 13.75 15.87
C ALA A 57 10.41 12.34 15.31
N GLU A 58 10.56 11.33 16.16
CA GLU A 58 10.79 9.96 15.73
C GLU A 58 9.53 9.31 15.13
N TYR A 59 8.35 9.57 15.70
CA TYR A 59 7.09 9.12 15.09
C TYR A 59 6.88 9.76 13.71
N VAL A 60 7.19 11.05 13.56
CA VAL A 60 7.08 11.76 12.26
C VAL A 60 8.09 11.21 11.24
N ILE A 61 9.32 10.91 11.65
CA ILE A 61 10.30 10.26 10.78
C ILE A 61 9.78 8.89 10.34
N LEU A 62 9.25 8.08 11.27
CA LEU A 62 8.69 6.78 10.94
C LEU A 62 7.52 6.87 9.94
N LEU A 63 6.61 7.84 10.10
CA LEU A 63 5.52 8.08 9.14
C LEU A 63 6.04 8.43 7.74
N LYS A 64 7.13 9.20 7.65
CA LYS A 64 7.77 9.53 6.37
C LYS A 64 8.40 8.29 5.73
N ASP A 65 9.09 7.47 6.51
CA ASP A 65 9.69 6.20 6.04
C ASP A 65 8.60 5.27 5.50
N MET A 66 7.51 5.10 6.26
CA MET A 66 6.34 4.30 5.87
C MET A 66 5.69 4.81 4.57
N HIS A 67 5.55 6.13 4.43
CA HIS A 67 4.98 6.74 3.24
C HIS A 67 5.84 6.49 2.00
N ALA A 68 7.16 6.66 2.13
CA ALA A 68 8.10 6.42 1.04
C ALA A 68 8.05 4.95 0.57
N TRP A 69 8.04 4.01 1.51
CA TRP A 69 7.92 2.59 1.20
C TRP A 69 6.60 2.24 0.49
N HIS A 70 5.47 2.77 0.97
CA HIS A 70 4.18 2.53 0.33
C HIS A 70 4.13 3.14 -1.09
N ALA A 71 4.69 4.33 -1.30
CA ALA A 71 4.80 4.94 -2.62
C ALA A 71 5.65 4.09 -3.58
N ASP A 72 6.73 3.49 -3.09
CA ASP A 72 7.57 2.57 -3.87
C ASP A 72 6.84 1.28 -4.25
N LEU A 73 6.06 0.68 -3.33
CA LEU A 73 5.22 -0.47 -3.66
C LEU A 73 4.21 -0.16 -4.76
N VAL A 74 3.50 0.97 -4.66
CA VAL A 74 2.53 1.40 -5.67
C VAL A 74 3.21 1.64 -7.01
N ARG A 75 4.41 2.24 -7.00
CA ARG A 75 5.20 2.47 -8.21
C ARG A 75 5.57 1.15 -8.89
N ILE A 76 6.12 0.19 -8.15
CA ILE A 76 6.51 -1.13 -8.67
C ILE A 76 5.29 -1.85 -9.26
N SER A 77 4.15 -1.84 -8.55
CA SER A 77 2.90 -2.46 -9.03
C SER A 77 2.42 -1.86 -10.36
N ARG A 78 2.57 -0.55 -10.56
CA ARG A 78 2.24 0.09 -11.83
C ARG A 78 3.19 -0.33 -12.96
N TYR A 79 4.49 -0.44 -12.69
CA TYR A 79 5.46 -0.90 -13.69
C TYR A 79 5.19 -2.34 -14.14
N THR A 80 4.95 -3.26 -13.21
CA THR A 80 4.68 -4.67 -13.53
C THR A 80 3.35 -4.84 -14.27
N ALA A 81 2.34 -4.03 -13.96
CA ALA A 81 1.08 -4.01 -14.69
C ALA A 81 1.24 -3.51 -16.14
N VAL A 82 2.10 -2.50 -16.35
CA VAL A 82 2.43 -1.99 -17.69
C VAL A 82 3.19 -3.05 -18.50
N GLU A 83 4.22 -3.68 -17.94
CA GLU A 83 4.94 -4.76 -18.61
C GLU A 83 4.02 -5.94 -18.95
N SER A 84 3.18 -6.38 -18.01
CA SER A 84 2.23 -7.46 -18.25
C SER A 84 1.25 -7.13 -19.37
N ARG A 85 0.79 -5.87 -19.47
CA ARG A 85 -0.11 -5.41 -20.54
C ARG A 85 0.59 -5.39 -21.90
N GLU A 86 1.84 -4.92 -21.97
CA GLU A 86 2.61 -4.90 -23.21
C GLU A 86 2.95 -6.33 -23.68
N VAL A 87 3.28 -7.22 -22.74
CA VAL A 87 3.47 -8.65 -23.00
C VAL A 87 2.18 -9.29 -23.53
N LEU A 88 1.03 -9.05 -22.91
CA LEU A 88 -0.27 -9.56 -23.39
C LEU A 88 -0.64 -9.03 -24.78
N LYS A 89 -0.34 -7.77 -25.10
CA LYS A 89 -0.50 -7.23 -26.46
C LYS A 89 0.43 -7.92 -27.46
N ALA A 90 1.66 -8.24 -27.07
CA ALA A 90 2.61 -8.94 -27.92
C ALA A 90 2.17 -10.39 -28.22
N PHE A 91 1.49 -11.05 -27.27
CA PHE A 91 0.93 -12.40 -27.44
C PHE A 91 -0.43 -12.42 -28.16
N HIS A 92 -1.16 -11.29 -28.23
CA HIS A 92 -2.40 -11.15 -28.99
C HIS A 92 -2.38 -9.94 -29.95
N PRO A 93 -1.60 -9.98 -31.03
CA PRO A 93 -1.47 -8.84 -31.96
C PRO A 93 -2.70 -8.60 -32.86
N GLY A 94 -3.85 -9.24 -32.62
CA GLY A 94 -4.88 -9.43 -33.65
C GLY A 94 -6.35 -9.34 -33.26
N THR A 95 -6.74 -8.74 -32.14
CA THR A 95 -8.19 -8.49 -31.85
C THR A 95 -8.54 -7.02 -32.00
N SER A 96 -8.34 -6.50 -33.21
CA SER A 96 -9.24 -5.45 -33.71
C SER A 96 -10.62 -6.08 -33.93
N PRO A 97 -11.73 -5.46 -33.52
CA PRO A 97 -13.05 -5.95 -33.88
C PRO A 97 -13.23 -5.77 -35.39
N THR A 98 -13.02 -6.85 -36.15
CA THR A 98 -13.42 -6.95 -37.54
C THR A 98 -14.95 -6.90 -37.60
N THR A 99 -15.51 -5.71 -37.79
CA THR A 99 -16.88 -5.55 -38.27
C THR A 99 -16.92 -6.01 -39.74
N ALA A 100 -16.99 -7.33 -39.93
CA ALA A 100 -17.35 -7.93 -41.20
C ALA A 100 -18.83 -7.63 -41.48
N ARG A 101 -19.05 -6.57 -42.25
CA ARG A 101 -20.00 -6.43 -43.37
C ARG A 101 -21.14 -7.47 -43.43
N GLU A 102 -22.37 -7.03 -43.16
CA GLU A 102 -23.59 -7.69 -43.64
C GLU A 102 -24.16 -6.86 -44.79
N ASP A 103 -23.80 -7.26 -46.01
CA ASP A 103 -24.46 -6.87 -47.26
C ASP A 103 -25.93 -7.30 -47.18
N ARG A 104 -26.86 -6.36 -47.00
CA ARG A 104 -28.29 -6.59 -47.26
C ARG A 104 -28.71 -5.92 -48.55
N ASN A 105 -28.64 -6.73 -49.59
CA ASN A 105 -29.47 -6.69 -50.77
C ASN A 105 -30.94 -6.37 -50.38
N ARG A 106 -31.48 -5.22 -50.80
CA ARG A 106 -32.93 -5.01 -50.89
C ARG A 106 -33.26 -4.41 -52.25
N THR A 107 -34.04 -5.23 -52.94
CA THR A 107 -34.75 -5.04 -54.21
C THR A 107 -35.72 -3.87 -54.15
#